data_AF-A0A174CC36-F1
#
_entry.id   AF-A0A174CC36-F1
#
_cell.length_a   1.000
_cell.length_b   1.000
_cell.length_c   1.000
_cell.angle_alpha   90.00
_cell.angle_beta   90.00
_cell.angle_gamma   90.00
#
_symmetry.space_group_name_H-M   'P 1'
#
loop_
_entity.id
_entity.type
_entity.pdbx_description
1 polymer ?
#
loop_
_entity_poly.entity_id
_entity_poly.type
_entity_poly.pdbx_seq_one_letter_code
_entity_poly.pdbx_strand_id
1 'polypeptide(L)'
;MREIGIPCIYGLDQNHGTTYTMGGTLFPLKHYMGYSVPFTGKDRTPVYISAQDLREKHFAPFLACVKAGALSVMANSCSVNGLPVHANYKLLT
;
A
#
# COMPACT_ATOMS: atom_id res chain seq x y z
N MET A 1 14.59 12.74 -3.55
CA MET A 1 13.79 12.34 -2.37
C MET A 1 14.74 11.69 -1.37
N ARG A 2 14.77 12.14 -0.12
CA ARG A 2 15.57 11.51 0.93
C ARG A 2 14.81 10.25 1.35
N GLU A 3 15.38 9.07 1.12
CA GLU A 3 14.78 7.83 1.60
C GLU A 3 14.69 7.90 3.12
N ILE A 4 13.48 7.77 3.67
CA ILE A 4 13.21 7.79 5.11
C ILE A 4 13.71 6.53 5.82
N GLY A 5 14.55 5.71 5.17
CA GLY A 5 15.11 4.48 5.74
C GLY A 5 14.02 3.64 6.39
N ILE A 6 13.05 3.17 5.61
CA ILE A 6 12.03 2.27 6.14
C ILE A 6 12.62 0.86 6.17
N PRO A 7 12.52 0.13 7.30
CA PRO A 7 12.96 -1.26 7.42
C PRO A 7 12.10 -2.11 6.50
N CYS A 8 12.53 -2.26 5.24
CA CYS A 8 11.87 -3.14 4.30
C CYS A 8 11.94 -4.55 4.88
N ILE A 9 10.79 -5.08 5.31
CA ILE A 9 10.67 -6.49 5.63
C ILE A 9 10.90 -7.21 4.31
N TYR A 10 12.07 -7.85 4.19
CA TYR A 10 12.38 -8.75 3.09
C TYR A 10 11.23 -9.75 3.00
N GLY A 11 10.51 -9.70 1.90
CA GLY A 11 9.56 -10.75 1.62
C GLY A 11 10.21 -11.88 0.82
N LEU A 12 9.42 -12.91 0.59
CA LEU A 12 9.83 -14.12 -0.11
C LEU A 12 10.09 -13.75 -1.58
N ASP A 13 11.35 -13.60 -1.96
CA ASP A 13 11.70 -13.48 -3.38
C ASP A 13 11.74 -14.88 -4.04
N GLN A 14 11.68 -14.91 -5.37
CA GLN A 14 11.72 -16.15 -6.15
C GLN A 14 13.02 -16.96 -5.97
N ASN A 15 14.08 -16.37 -5.39
CA ASN A 15 15.38 -17.00 -5.26
C ASN A 15 15.55 -17.75 -3.93
N HIS A 16 14.88 -17.33 -2.84
CA HIS A 16 15.16 -17.84 -1.49
C HIS A 16 14.18 -18.92 -0.96
N GLY A 17 13.17 -19.32 -1.75
CA GLY A 17 12.32 -20.48 -1.46
C GLY A 17 11.31 -20.29 -0.30
N THR A 18 10.41 -21.27 -0.12
CA THR A 18 9.25 -21.19 0.78
C THR A 18 9.60 -21.10 2.28
N THR A 19 10.82 -21.47 2.66
CA THR A 19 11.30 -21.47 4.05
C THR A 19 11.85 -20.13 4.51
N TYR A 20 12.00 -19.14 3.62
CA TYR A 20 12.63 -17.85 3.95
C TYR A 20 11.87 -17.03 5.01
N THR A 21 10.58 -17.31 5.19
CA THR A 21 9.74 -16.66 6.23
C THR A 21 9.58 -17.52 7.48
N MET A 22 10.24 -18.68 7.57
CA MET A 22 10.10 -19.59 8.70
C MET A 22 10.60 -18.93 10.00
N GLY A 23 9.73 -18.85 11.00
CA GLY A 23 10.01 -18.13 12.25
C GLY A 23 9.88 -16.59 12.16
N GLY A 24 9.55 -16.05 10.99
CA GLY A 24 9.30 -14.62 10.78
C GLY A 24 7.86 -14.19 11.06
N THR A 25 7.70 -12.92 11.42
CA THR A 25 6.37 -12.28 11.58
C THR A 25 6.05 -11.41 10.37
N LEU A 26 4.90 -11.63 9.75
CA LEU A 26 4.45 -10.88 8.59
C LEU A 26 3.64 -9.65 9.00
N PHE A 27 3.97 -8.49 8.43
CA PHE A 27 3.20 -7.26 8.57
C PHE A 27 2.71 -6.76 7.20
N PRO A 28 1.45 -6.33 7.09
CA PRO A 28 0.92 -5.84 5.83
C PRO A 28 1.36 -4.42 5.53
N LEU A 29 1.63 -4.14 4.26
CA LEU A 29 1.71 -2.77 3.76
C LEU A 29 0.34 -2.11 3.91
N LYS A 30 0.26 -0.94 4.54
CA LYS A 30 -1.03 -0.31 4.82
C LYS A 30 -0.95 1.21 4.83
N HIS A 31 -2.04 1.93 4.52
CA HIS A 31 -3.34 1.43 4.01
C HIS A 31 -3.45 1.75 2.52
N TYR A 32 -3.67 0.73 1.69
CA TYR A 32 -3.64 0.81 0.22
C TYR A 32 -4.99 1.29 -0.35
N MET A 33 -5.11 2.48 -0.94
CA MET A 33 -4.14 3.58 -0.97
C MET A 33 -4.84 4.94 -0.86
N GLY A 34 -4.08 6.00 -0.59
CA GLY A 34 -4.61 7.36 -0.43
C GLY A 34 -5.23 7.67 0.94
N TYR A 35 -5.09 6.79 1.93
CA TYR A 35 -5.73 6.91 3.25
C TYR A 35 -5.41 8.21 4.00
N SER A 36 -4.19 8.74 3.85
CA SER A 36 -3.69 9.88 4.62
C SER A 36 -4.13 11.25 4.09
N VAL A 37 -4.90 11.31 3.00
CA VAL A 37 -5.29 12.56 2.34
C VAL A 37 -6.82 12.70 2.20
N PRO A 38 -7.60 12.49 3.28
CA PRO A 38 -9.03 12.76 3.22
C PRO A 38 -9.27 14.26 3.00
N PHE A 39 -10.29 14.61 2.22
CA PHE A 39 -10.60 16.02 1.90
C PHE A 39 -10.87 16.87 3.15
N THR A 40 -11.44 16.26 4.19
CA THR A 40 -11.82 16.96 5.42
C THR A 40 -10.73 16.95 6.49
N GLY A 41 -9.64 16.21 6.29
CA GLY A 41 -8.64 15.93 7.34
C GLY A 41 -9.09 14.96 8.43
N LYS A 42 -10.37 14.56 8.48
CA LYS A 42 -10.88 13.58 9.45
C LYS A 42 -10.65 12.14 8.97
N ASP A 43 -10.32 11.28 9.93
CA ASP A 43 -10.16 9.85 9.67
C ASP A 43 -11.41 9.24 9.00
N ARG A 44 -11.17 8.28 8.09
CA ARG A 44 -12.20 7.53 7.36
C ARG A 44 -13.19 8.37 6.55
N THR A 45 -12.84 9.61 6.20
CA THR A 45 -13.65 10.43 5.29
C THR A 45 -13.14 10.34 3.84
N PRO A 46 -13.96 10.69 2.84
CA PRO A 46 -13.62 10.50 1.43
C PRO A 46 -12.33 11.23 0.98
N VAL A 47 -11.63 10.57 0.07
CA VAL A 47 -10.45 11.09 -0.63
C VAL A 47 -10.87 11.55 -2.03
N TYR A 48 -10.50 12.78 -2.40
CA TYR A 48 -10.63 13.29 -3.76
C TYR A 48 -9.24 13.60 -4.31
N ILE A 49 -8.81 12.81 -5.29
CA ILE A 49 -7.43 12.86 -5.78
C ILE A 49 -7.36 12.55 -7.27
N SER A 50 -6.46 13.25 -7.98
CA SER A 50 -6.20 12.99 -9.40
C SER A 50 -5.62 11.57 -9.59
N ALA A 51 -5.91 10.94 -10.72
CA ALA A 51 -5.30 9.64 -11.05
C ALA A 51 -3.76 9.74 -11.12
N GLN A 52 -3.24 10.90 -11.53
CA GLN A 52 -1.81 11.16 -11.59
C GLN A 52 -1.16 11.19 -10.21
N ASP A 53 -1.66 12.00 -9.27
CA ASP A 53 -1.10 12.07 -7.92
C ASP A 53 -1.24 10.73 -7.19
N LEU A 54 -2.38 10.06 -7.40
CA LEU A 54 -2.63 8.74 -6.86
C LEU A 54 -1.56 7.72 -7.32
N ARG A 55 -1.14 7.79 -8.58
CA ARG A 55 -0.09 6.94 -9.17
C ARG A 55 1.34 7.36 -8.82
N GLU A 56 1.65 8.66 -8.90
CA GLU A 56 3.01 9.16 -8.77
C GLU A 56 3.45 9.31 -7.31
N LYS A 57 2.52 9.64 -6.41
CA LYS A 57 2.84 9.94 -5.01
C LYS A 57 2.41 8.80 -4.08
N HIS A 58 1.15 8.38 -4.17
CA HIS A 58 0.57 7.46 -3.18
C HIS A 58 0.79 5.98 -3.51
N PHE A 59 1.00 5.63 -4.78
CA PHE A 59 1.33 4.27 -5.20
C PHE A 59 2.83 3.96 -5.13
N ALA A 60 3.70 4.97 -5.30
CA ALA A 60 5.15 4.82 -5.28
C ALA A 60 5.71 3.99 -4.10
N PRO A 61 5.33 4.21 -2.82
CA PRO A 61 5.84 3.40 -1.71
C PRO A 61 5.38 1.94 -1.78
N PHE A 62 4.14 1.67 -2.18
CA PHE A 62 3.64 0.30 -2.34
C PHE A 62 4.35 -0.41 -3.47
N LEU A 63 4.59 0.25 -4.60
CA LEU A 63 5.34 -0.32 -5.72
C LEU A 63 6.76 -0.71 -5.28
N ALA A 64 7.45 0.14 -4.52
CA ALA A 64 8.79 -0.16 -4.01
C ALA A 64 8.78 -1.38 -3.07
N CYS A 65 7.85 -1.42 -2.11
CA CYS A 65 7.76 -2.54 -1.16
C CYS A 65 7.32 -3.86 -1.82
N VAL A 66 6.39 -3.82 -2.78
CA VAL A 66 5.98 -5.00 -3.56
C VAL A 66 7.16 -5.53 -4.39
N LYS A 67 7.94 -4.64 -5.03
CA LYS A 67 9.18 -5.03 -5.72
C LYS A 67 10.25 -5.60 -4.79
N ALA A 68 10.27 -5.17 -3.52
CA ALA A 68 11.12 -5.73 -2.47
C ALA A 68 10.58 -7.04 -1.86
N GLY A 69 9.46 -7.56 -2.38
CA GLY A 69 8.91 -8.86 -1.99
C GLY A 69 7.78 -8.82 -0.96
N ALA A 70 7.28 -7.65 -0.56
CA ALA A 70 6.24 -7.55 0.47
C ALA A 70 5.06 -8.53 0.25
N LEU A 71 4.71 -9.26 1.30
CA LEU A 71 3.85 -10.45 1.19
C LEU A 71 2.36 -10.19 1.38
N SER A 72 1.99 -9.03 1.93
CA SER A 72 0.58 -8.68 2.08
C SER A 72 0.38 -7.16 2.03
N VAL A 73 -0.81 -6.79 1.57
CA VAL A 73 -1.28 -5.41 1.48
C VAL A 73 -2.66 -5.33 2.14
N MET A 74 -2.85 -4.32 2.97
CA MET A 74 -4.13 -4.04 3.64
C MET A 74 -4.80 -2.84 2.97
N ALA A 75 -6.04 -3.02 2.54
CA ALA A 75 -6.80 -2.00 1.84
C ALA A 75 -7.14 -0.79 2.75
N ASN A 76 -7.29 0.36 2.11
CA ASN A 76 -7.78 1.60 2.68
C ASN A 76 -9.28 1.47 3.04
N SER A 77 -9.65 1.89 4.25
CA SER A 77 -11.03 1.91 4.71
C SER A 77 -11.87 3.06 4.12
N CYS A 78 -11.23 4.11 3.59
CA CYS A 78 -11.90 5.23 2.95
C CYS A 78 -12.37 4.89 1.52
N SER A 79 -13.22 5.74 0.97
CA SER A 79 -13.46 5.82 -0.47
C SER A 79 -12.44 6.71 -1.17
N VAL A 80 -12.01 6.31 -2.36
CA VAL A 80 -11.23 7.15 -3.28
C VAL A 80 -12.13 7.51 -4.47
N ASN A 81 -12.35 8.81 -4.68
CA ASN A 81 -13.20 9.35 -5.75
C ASN A 81 -14.59 8.68 -5.80
N GLY A 82 -15.21 8.50 -4.63
CA GLY A 82 -16.57 7.95 -4.48
C GLY A 82 -16.69 6.43 -4.39
N LEU A 83 -15.61 5.66 -4.62
CA LEU A 83 -15.64 4.20 -4.51
C LEU A 83 -14.84 3.71 -3.30
N PRO A 84 -15.44 2.98 -2.33
CA PRO A 84 -14.71 2.31 -1.26
C PRO A 84 -13.59 1.44 -1.81
N VAL A 85 -12.36 1.57 -1.28
CA VAL A 85 -11.22 0.85 -1.86
C VAL A 85 -11.37 -0.66 -1.72
N HIS A 86 -12.03 -1.14 -0.65
CA HIS A 86 -12.38 -2.55 -0.47
C HIS A 86 -13.25 -3.12 -1.60
N ALA A 87 -13.94 -2.29 -2.38
CA ALA A 87 -14.76 -2.69 -3.52
C ALA A 87 -14.17 -2.26 -4.88
N ASN A 88 -12.93 -1.74 -4.90
CA ASN A 88 -12.35 -1.13 -6.09
C ASN A 88 -11.44 -2.10 -6.84
N TYR A 89 -12.01 -2.88 -7.76
CA TYR A 89 -11.26 -3.82 -8.61
C TYR A 89 -10.10 -3.15 -9.35
N LYS A 90 -10.29 -1.94 -9.89
CA LYS A 90 -9.23 -1.24 -10.63
C LYS A 90 -7.97 -0.96 -9.78
N LEU A 91 -8.13 -0.85 -8.46
CA LEU A 91 -6.99 -0.68 -7.55
C LEU A 91 -6.47 -2.04 -7.04
N LEU A 92 -7.33 -3.03 -6.87
CA LEU A 92 -6.98 -4.29 -6.20
C LEU A 92 -6.56 -5.44 -7.15
N THR A 93 -6.84 -5.33 -8.45
CA THR A 93 -6.57 -6.36 -9.49
C THR A 93 -6.07 -5.71 -10.78
#